data_AF-A0A357V2M4-F1
#
_entry.id   AF-A0A357V2M4-F1
#
_cell.length_a   1.000
_cell.length_b   1.000
_cell.length_c   1.000
_cell.angle_alpha   90.00
_cell.angle_beta   90.00
_cell.angle_gamma   90.00
#
_symmetry.space_group_name_H-M   'P 1'
#
loop_
_entity.id
_entity.type
_entity.pdbx_description
1 polymer ?
#
loop_
_entity_poly.entity_id
_entity_poly.type
_entity_poly.pdbx_seq_one_letter_code
_entity_poly.pdbx_strand_id
1 'polypeptide(L)'
;MLLTFDTALIAALVFGVIALGTKPLIALLQRIRLLDHPNERSSHHRPTPVGGGLLIVAALVPAWLWLGGDALVPLALAALGLAAISLVDDFRRVPTGLRFAGHVAAVAWVLSLNPALAGWLPDAVPAPVALIGVGLGWVWFINLFNFMDGIDGITGVECLGIGAGVIVLAGLGLVPPGQAGLGLYLAAAAAGFLIWNWHPAKVFMGDVGSVPLGFLIGWLLLEM
;
A
#
# COMPACT_ATOMS: atom_id res chain seq x y z
N MET A 1 17.34 -6.89 19.02
CA MET A 1 16.45 -5.76 19.35
C MET A 1 15.57 -5.54 18.12
N LEU A 2 14.27 -5.86 18.20
CA LEU A 2 13.39 -5.94 17.02
C LEU A 2 13.13 -4.60 16.33
N LEU A 3 13.19 -3.51 17.09
CA LEU A 3 12.99 -2.14 16.61
C LEU A 3 14.12 -1.27 17.17
N THR A 4 14.78 -0.49 16.31
CA THR A 4 15.79 0.48 16.76
C THR A 4 15.13 1.81 17.12
N PHE A 5 15.87 2.67 17.83
CA PHE A 5 15.43 4.05 18.09
C PHE A 5 15.12 4.78 16.78
N ASP A 6 15.97 4.61 15.77
CA ASP A 6 15.79 5.19 14.44
C ASP A 6 14.53 4.64 13.74
N THR A 7 14.25 3.33 13.86
CA THR A 7 12.99 2.74 13.35
C THR A 7 11.78 3.38 14.02
N ALA A 8 11.78 3.57 15.33
CA ALA A 8 10.67 4.23 16.03
C ALA A 8 10.52 5.70 15.63
N LEU A 9 11.64 6.42 15.46
CA LEU A 9 11.64 7.83 15.04
C LEU A 9 11.06 8.01 13.64
N ILE A 10 11.45 7.16 12.68
CA ILE A 10 10.93 7.20 11.31
C ILE A 10 9.45 6.83 11.28
N ALA A 11 9.00 5.87 12.11
CA ALA A 11 7.58 5.56 12.23
C ALA A 11 6.80 6.77 12.74
N ALA A 12 7.31 7.47 13.75
CA ALA A 12 6.70 8.69 14.26
C ALA A 12 6.66 9.81 13.20
N LEU A 13 7.71 9.92 12.37
CA LEU A 13 7.76 10.85 11.25
C LEU A 13 6.73 10.50 10.17
N VAL A 14 6.64 9.24 9.76
CA VAL A 14 5.64 8.75 8.79
C VAL A 14 4.23 9.07 9.28
N PHE A 15 3.92 8.72 10.53
CA PHE A 15 2.65 9.07 11.17
C PHE A 15 2.41 10.58 11.16
N GLY A 16 3.37 11.38 11.61
CA GLY A 16 3.24 12.82 11.72
C GLY A 16 3.06 13.52 10.38
N VAL A 17 3.83 13.11 9.36
CA VAL A 17 3.72 13.62 7.98
C VAL A 17 2.33 13.35 7.44
N ILE A 18 1.79 12.14 7.59
CA ILE A 18 0.46 11.80 7.09
C ILE A 18 -0.63 12.50 7.92
N ALA A 19 -0.58 12.40 9.25
CA ALA A 19 -1.58 12.97 10.14
C ALA A 19 -1.70 14.50 10.00
N LEU A 20 -0.59 15.21 9.84
CA LEU A 20 -0.59 16.67 9.73
C LEU A 20 -0.69 17.14 8.27
N GLY A 21 -0.03 16.45 7.35
CA GLY A 21 0.02 16.80 5.92
C GLY A 21 -1.26 16.49 5.16
N THR A 22 -2.12 15.60 5.67
CA THR A 22 -3.40 15.30 5.01
C THR A 22 -4.34 16.51 4.99
N LYS A 23 -4.30 17.39 6.01
CA LYS A 23 -5.13 18.61 6.04
C LYS A 23 -4.85 19.57 4.87
N PRO A 24 -3.60 20.02 4.63
CA PRO A 24 -3.30 20.83 3.45
C PRO A 24 -3.49 20.06 2.14
N LEU A 25 -3.28 18.75 2.12
CA LEU A 25 -3.59 17.92 0.95
C LEU A 25 -5.08 17.97 0.60
N ILE A 26 -5.97 17.81 1.58
CA ILE A 26 -7.43 17.95 1.40
C ILE A 26 -7.76 19.30 0.75
N ALA A 27 -7.18 20.39 1.26
CA ALA A 27 -7.40 21.72 0.71
C ALA A 27 -6.89 21.84 -0.75
N LEU A 28 -5.78 21.19 -1.08
CA LEU A 28 -5.26 21.12 -2.44
C LEU A 28 -6.20 20.32 -3.36
N LEU A 29 -6.58 19.11 -2.97
CA LEU A 29 -7.48 18.23 -3.71
C LEU A 29 -8.82 18.91 -4.03
N GLN A 30 -9.38 19.65 -3.07
CA GLN A 30 -10.57 20.47 -3.27
C GLN A 30 -10.36 21.59 -4.30
N ARG A 31 -9.20 22.27 -4.26
CA ARG A 31 -8.88 23.35 -5.22
C ARG A 31 -8.73 22.83 -6.65
N ILE A 32 -8.11 21.67 -6.83
CA ILE A 32 -7.95 21.04 -8.15
C ILE A 32 -9.18 20.23 -8.58
N ARG A 33 -10.20 20.15 -7.73
CA ARG A 33 -11.46 19.41 -7.94
C ARG A 33 -11.27 17.90 -8.16
N LEU A 34 -10.28 17.31 -7.48
CA LEU A 34 -10.13 15.86 -7.45
C LEU A 34 -11.02 15.29 -6.33
N LEU A 35 -12.29 15.10 -6.67
CA LEU A 35 -13.38 14.72 -5.75
C LEU A 35 -14.10 13.47 -6.26
N ASP A 36 -14.44 12.56 -5.37
CA ASP A 36 -15.41 11.51 -5.65
C ASP A 36 -16.82 12.06 -5.44
N HIS A 37 -17.65 11.94 -6.47
CA HIS A 37 -19.02 12.40 -6.46
C HIS A 37 -19.94 11.22 -6.15
N PRO A 38 -20.82 11.34 -5.14
CA PRO A 38 -21.66 10.23 -4.74
C PRO A 38 -22.60 9.79 -5.87
N ASN A 39 -22.69 8.49 -6.06
CA ASN A 39 -23.58 7.82 -7.00
C ASN A 39 -24.56 6.90 -6.25
N GLU A 40 -25.41 6.17 -6.97
CA GLU A 40 -26.44 5.28 -6.37
C GLU A 40 -25.86 4.15 -5.49
N ARG A 41 -24.55 3.89 -5.60
CA ARG A 41 -23.82 2.88 -4.82
C ARG A 41 -22.98 3.49 -3.69
N SER A 42 -22.92 4.81 -3.59
CA SER A 42 -22.09 5.52 -2.62
C SER A 42 -22.72 5.55 -1.24
N SER A 43 -21.89 5.35 -0.22
CA SER A 43 -22.26 5.45 1.21
C SER A 43 -22.16 6.88 1.75
N HIS A 44 -21.55 7.81 0.99
CA HIS A 44 -21.46 9.23 1.29
C HIS A 44 -22.49 10.05 0.52
N HIS A 45 -22.85 11.21 1.06
CA HIS A 45 -23.85 12.12 0.48
C HIS A 45 -23.27 13.45 -0.02
N ARG A 46 -21.96 13.67 0.16
CA ARG A 46 -21.28 14.92 -0.21
C ARG A 46 -20.04 14.59 -1.04
N PRO A 47 -19.68 15.39 -2.06
CA PRO A 47 -18.40 15.22 -2.73
C PRO A 47 -17.23 15.19 -1.75
N THR A 48 -16.45 14.12 -1.76
CA THR A 48 -15.33 13.89 -0.83
C THR A 48 -14.02 13.88 -1.62
N PRO A 49 -12.96 14.57 -1.17
CA PRO A 49 -11.65 14.52 -1.83
C PRO A 49 -11.10 13.11 -1.99
N VAL A 50 -10.50 12.81 -3.14
CA VAL A 50 -9.81 11.53 -3.43
C VAL A 50 -8.34 11.79 -3.69
N GLY A 51 -7.48 10.87 -3.25
CA GLY A 51 -6.04 10.95 -3.48
C GLY A 51 -5.21 11.12 -2.21
N GLY A 52 -5.80 10.88 -1.04
CA GLY A 52 -5.06 10.86 0.24
C GLY A 52 -3.90 9.86 0.24
N GLY A 53 -4.01 8.83 -0.60
CA GLY A 53 -2.97 7.84 -0.86
C GLY A 53 -1.64 8.40 -1.34
N LEU A 54 -1.63 9.56 -2.02
CA LEU A 54 -0.40 10.19 -2.49
C LEU A 54 0.58 10.46 -1.35
N LEU A 55 0.07 10.96 -0.22
CA LEU A 55 0.89 11.25 0.95
C LEU A 55 1.34 9.98 1.67
N ILE A 56 0.51 8.93 1.64
CA ILE A 56 0.86 7.63 2.20
C ILE A 56 2.04 7.04 1.42
N VAL A 57 1.95 6.96 0.10
CA VAL A 57 3.02 6.43 -0.75
C VAL A 57 4.29 7.28 -0.61
N ALA A 58 4.16 8.62 -0.61
CA ALA A 58 5.29 9.54 -0.48
C ALA A 58 6.02 9.46 0.86
N ALA A 59 5.35 9.04 1.94
CA ALA A 59 5.97 8.83 3.25
C ALA A 59 6.47 7.40 3.46
N LEU A 60 5.69 6.40 3.02
CA LEU A 60 5.96 4.98 3.27
C LEU A 60 7.12 4.44 2.44
N VAL A 61 7.16 4.76 1.13
CA VAL A 61 8.21 4.23 0.23
C VAL A 61 9.62 4.64 0.66
N PRO A 62 9.89 5.93 0.98
CA PRO A 62 11.21 6.31 1.50
C PRO A 62 11.55 5.66 2.85
N ALA A 63 10.56 5.46 3.74
CA ALA A 63 10.78 4.79 5.01
C ALA A 63 11.18 3.31 4.81
N TRP A 64 10.53 2.62 3.88
CA TRP A 64 10.90 1.26 3.51
C TRP A 64 12.29 1.20 2.88
N LEU A 65 12.60 2.11 1.94
CA LEU A 65 13.94 2.21 1.35
C LEU A 65 15.03 2.50 2.38
N TRP A 66 14.76 3.33 3.39
CA TRP A 66 15.72 3.60 4.45
C TRP A 66 16.08 2.34 5.24
N LEU A 67 15.10 1.47 5.50
CA LEU A 67 15.30 0.25 6.29
C LEU A 67 15.86 -0.91 5.46
N GLY A 68 15.33 -1.12 4.25
CA GLY A 68 15.70 -2.25 3.38
C GLY A 68 16.82 -1.94 2.38
N GLY A 69 17.20 -0.67 2.23
CA GLY A 69 18.27 -0.23 1.33
C GLY A 69 18.02 -0.58 -0.14
N ASP A 70 19.11 -0.84 -0.86
CA ASP A 70 19.12 -1.10 -2.30
C ASP A 70 18.26 -2.29 -2.71
N ALA A 71 18.07 -3.27 -1.80
CA ALA A 71 17.25 -4.45 -2.06
C ALA A 71 15.78 -4.10 -2.34
N LEU A 72 15.26 -2.99 -1.79
CA LEU A 72 13.88 -2.55 -1.99
C LEU A 72 13.71 -1.54 -3.13
N VAL A 73 14.78 -1.15 -3.83
CA VAL A 73 14.70 -0.19 -4.94
C VAL A 73 13.76 -0.67 -6.06
N PRO A 74 13.82 -1.92 -6.55
CA PRO A 74 12.90 -2.38 -7.59
C PRO A 74 11.44 -2.36 -7.12
N LEU A 75 11.19 -2.76 -5.87
CA LEU A 75 9.85 -2.71 -5.26
C LEU A 75 9.33 -1.28 -5.17
N ALA A 76 10.17 -0.34 -4.71
CA ALA A 76 9.82 1.07 -4.61
C ALA A 76 9.51 1.68 -5.98
N LEU A 77 10.32 1.40 -7.01
CA LEU A 77 10.10 1.89 -8.37
C LEU A 77 8.80 1.33 -8.96
N ALA A 78 8.52 0.04 -8.76
CA ALA A 78 7.28 -0.58 -9.19
C ALA A 78 6.06 0.05 -8.48
N ALA A 79 6.12 0.23 -7.15
CA ALA A 79 5.06 0.89 -6.39
C ALA A 79 4.83 2.33 -6.84
N LEU A 80 5.88 3.12 -7.08
CA LEU A 80 5.78 4.48 -7.60
C LEU A 80 5.21 4.52 -9.03
N GLY A 81 5.57 3.55 -9.88
CA GLY A 81 4.99 3.40 -11.22
C GLY A 81 3.49 3.10 -11.17
N LEU A 82 3.07 2.20 -10.29
CA LEU A 82 1.66 1.90 -10.04
C LEU A 82 0.91 3.12 -9.48
N ALA A 83 1.51 3.84 -8.53
CA ALA A 83 0.95 5.08 -8.01
C ALA A 83 0.79 6.14 -9.11
N ALA A 84 1.75 6.27 -10.02
CA ALA A 84 1.67 7.21 -11.13
C ALA A 84 0.56 6.87 -12.12
N ILE A 85 0.43 5.59 -12.52
CA ILE A 85 -0.68 5.14 -13.38
C ILE A 85 -2.02 5.41 -12.71
N SER A 86 -2.11 5.12 -11.41
CA SER A 86 -3.34 5.26 -10.64
C SER A 86 -3.70 6.73 -10.37
N LEU A 87 -2.70 7.61 -10.17
CA LEU A 87 -2.93 9.04 -10.10
C LEU A 87 -3.48 9.58 -11.42
N VAL A 88 -2.93 9.13 -12.56
CA VAL A 88 -3.49 9.49 -13.86
C VAL A 88 -4.93 9.01 -13.99
N ASP A 89 -5.24 7.80 -13.52
CA ASP A 89 -6.61 7.25 -13.51
C ASP A 89 -7.58 8.06 -12.66
N ASP A 90 -7.16 8.48 -11.46
CA ASP A 90 -7.95 9.35 -10.57
C ASP A 90 -8.32 10.68 -11.26
N PHE A 91 -7.42 11.25 -12.09
CA PHE A 91 -7.72 12.45 -12.87
C PHE A 91 -8.49 12.18 -14.17
N ARG A 92 -8.16 11.08 -14.85
CA ARG A 92 -8.63 10.74 -16.19
C ARG A 92 -8.66 9.23 -16.30
N ARG A 93 -9.87 8.70 -16.43
CA ARG A 93 -10.12 7.26 -16.59
C ARG A 93 -9.17 6.62 -17.61
N VAL A 94 -8.24 5.82 -17.11
CA VAL A 94 -7.30 5.00 -17.86
C VAL A 94 -8.02 3.70 -18.26
N PRO A 95 -7.78 3.17 -19.47
CA PRO A 95 -8.36 1.90 -19.87
C PRO A 95 -8.00 0.77 -18.90
N THR A 96 -8.99 -0.02 -18.48
CA THR A 96 -8.82 -1.11 -17.52
C THR A 96 -7.73 -2.09 -17.93
N GLY A 97 -7.59 -2.39 -19.24
CA GLY A 97 -6.53 -3.25 -19.75
C GLY A 97 -5.12 -2.69 -19.50
N LEU A 98 -4.92 -1.37 -19.60
CA LEU A 98 -3.63 -0.73 -19.34
C LEU A 98 -3.30 -0.73 -17.84
N ARG A 99 -4.30 -0.44 -16.99
CA ARG A 99 -4.15 -0.54 -15.53
C ARG A 99 -3.73 -1.95 -15.12
N PHE A 100 -4.47 -2.96 -15.59
CA PHE A 100 -4.19 -4.35 -15.29
C PHE A 100 -2.82 -4.81 -15.80
N ALA A 101 -2.44 -4.40 -17.02
CA ALA A 101 -1.11 -4.66 -17.55
C ALA A 101 -0.01 -4.06 -16.67
N GLY A 102 -0.22 -2.86 -16.12
CA GLY A 102 0.68 -2.24 -15.14
C GLY A 102 0.86 -3.08 -13.87
N HIS A 103 -0.24 -3.60 -13.31
CA HIS A 103 -0.20 -4.47 -12.12
C HIS A 103 0.60 -5.76 -12.41
N VAL A 104 0.30 -6.42 -13.54
CA VAL A 104 1.01 -7.63 -13.97
C VAL A 104 2.49 -7.35 -14.22
N ALA A 105 2.83 -6.24 -14.89
CA ALA A 105 4.22 -5.87 -15.16
C ALA A 105 5.01 -5.59 -13.88
N ALA A 106 4.43 -4.88 -12.92
CA ALA A 106 5.06 -4.60 -11.64
C ALA A 106 5.34 -5.89 -10.85
N VAL A 107 4.36 -6.78 -10.75
CA VAL A 107 4.50 -8.08 -10.07
C VAL A 107 5.51 -8.97 -10.79
N ALA A 108 5.42 -9.11 -12.11
CA ALA A 108 6.34 -9.91 -12.90
C ALA A 108 7.78 -9.41 -12.78
N TRP A 109 7.99 -8.09 -12.77
CA TRP A 109 9.32 -7.52 -12.60
C TRP A 109 9.92 -7.87 -11.24
N VAL A 110 9.19 -7.68 -10.13
CA VAL A 110 9.71 -8.03 -8.80
C VAL A 110 9.94 -9.53 -8.65
N LEU A 111 9.02 -10.38 -9.12
CA LEU A 111 9.21 -11.84 -9.09
C LEU A 111 10.39 -12.31 -9.94
N SER A 112 10.71 -11.63 -11.04
CA SER A 112 11.87 -11.97 -11.87
C SER A 112 13.21 -11.70 -11.16
N LEU A 113 13.22 -10.75 -10.23
CA LEU A 113 14.40 -10.38 -9.43
C LEU A 113 14.49 -11.18 -8.13
N ASN A 114 13.35 -11.56 -7.56
CA ASN A 114 13.26 -12.39 -6.36
C ASN A 114 12.27 -13.56 -6.55
N PRO A 115 12.66 -14.62 -7.28
CA PRO A 115 11.80 -15.78 -7.48
C PRO A 115 11.56 -16.59 -6.20
N ALA A 116 12.34 -16.35 -5.13
CA ALA A 116 12.16 -17.02 -3.84
C ALA A 116 10.83 -16.64 -3.16
N LEU A 117 10.20 -15.53 -3.55
CA LEU A 117 8.83 -15.16 -3.15
C LEU A 117 7.80 -16.24 -3.50
N ALA A 118 8.07 -17.12 -4.46
CA ALA A 118 7.21 -18.25 -4.80
C ALA A 118 7.45 -19.51 -3.92
N GLY A 119 8.35 -19.43 -2.94
CA GLY A 119 8.76 -20.54 -2.07
C GLY A 119 7.70 -21.01 -1.07
N TRP A 120 6.54 -20.35 -0.99
CA TRP A 120 5.41 -20.75 -0.15
C TRP A 120 4.70 -22.01 -0.66
N LEU A 121 4.88 -22.35 -1.94
CA LEU A 121 4.28 -23.55 -2.52
C LEU A 121 5.16 -24.77 -2.24
N PRO A 122 4.56 -25.97 -2.05
CA PRO A 122 5.34 -27.19 -1.80
C PRO A 122 6.38 -27.43 -2.91
N ASP A 123 7.55 -27.97 -2.55
CA ASP A 123 8.65 -28.28 -3.48
C ASP A 123 8.24 -29.19 -4.66
N ALA A 124 7.12 -29.91 -4.51
CA ALA A 124 6.53 -30.74 -5.57
C ALA A 124 5.92 -29.92 -6.72
N VAL A 125 5.65 -28.62 -6.51
CA VAL A 125 5.11 -27.73 -7.55
C VAL A 125 6.25 -27.24 -8.45
N PRO A 126 6.17 -27.43 -9.78
CA PRO A 126 7.20 -26.92 -10.68
C PRO A 126 7.39 -25.41 -10.54
N ALA A 127 8.63 -24.94 -10.45
CA ALA A 127 8.94 -23.53 -10.21
C ALA A 127 8.21 -22.53 -11.15
N PRO A 128 8.06 -22.79 -12.48
CA PRO A 128 7.28 -21.90 -13.34
C PRO A 128 5.81 -21.81 -12.95
N VAL A 129 5.21 -22.93 -12.52
CA VAL A 129 3.82 -22.97 -12.05
C VAL A 129 3.69 -22.22 -10.73
N ALA A 130 4.66 -22.36 -9.83
CA ALA A 130 4.69 -21.63 -8.57
C ALA A 130 4.77 -20.10 -8.79
N LEU A 131 5.66 -19.64 -9.66
CA LEU A 131 5.80 -18.24 -10.01
C LEU A 131 4.53 -17.65 -10.64
N ILE A 132 3.89 -18.40 -11.56
CA ILE A 132 2.61 -17.98 -12.16
C ILE A 132 1.52 -17.91 -11.08
N GLY A 133 1.42 -18.93 -10.22
CA GLY A 133 0.42 -18.98 -9.15
C GLY A 133 0.55 -17.81 -8.18
N VAL A 134 1.75 -17.58 -7.66
CA VAL A 134 2.04 -16.46 -6.76
C VAL A 134 1.83 -15.11 -7.46
N GLY A 135 2.27 -14.98 -8.71
CA GLY A 135 2.06 -13.76 -9.49
C GLY A 135 0.58 -13.44 -9.70
N LEU A 136 -0.23 -14.43 -10.05
CA LEU A 136 -1.69 -14.26 -10.18
C LEU A 136 -2.35 -13.94 -8.84
N GLY A 137 -1.95 -14.62 -7.76
CA GLY A 137 -2.44 -14.36 -6.41
C GLY A 137 -2.12 -12.95 -5.94
N TRP A 138 -0.92 -12.46 -6.23
CA TRP A 138 -0.50 -11.12 -5.87
C TRP A 138 -1.22 -10.05 -6.70
N VAL A 139 -1.36 -10.24 -8.03
CA VAL A 139 -2.17 -9.34 -8.87
C VAL A 139 -3.62 -9.32 -8.41
N TRP A 140 -4.19 -10.47 -8.03
CA TRP A 140 -5.52 -10.53 -7.44
C TRP A 140 -5.60 -9.74 -6.13
N PHE A 141 -4.61 -9.90 -5.23
CA PHE A 141 -4.55 -9.18 -3.96
C PHE A 141 -4.48 -7.67 -4.14
N ILE A 142 -3.74 -7.16 -5.12
CA ILE A 142 -3.71 -5.73 -5.46
C ILE A 142 -5.12 -5.20 -5.78
N ASN A 143 -5.87 -5.94 -6.61
CA ASN A 143 -7.22 -5.55 -7.00
C ASN A 143 -8.24 -5.74 -5.87
N LEU A 144 -8.08 -6.77 -5.04
CA LEU A 144 -8.88 -6.95 -3.83
C LEU A 144 -8.70 -5.77 -2.89
N PHE A 145 -7.46 -5.42 -2.57
CA PHE A 145 -7.14 -4.34 -1.65
C PHE A 145 -7.68 -2.98 -2.16
N ASN A 146 -7.52 -2.72 -3.47
CA ASN A 146 -8.13 -1.55 -4.12
C ASN A 146 -9.65 -1.55 -4.01
N PHE A 147 -10.31 -2.70 -4.18
CA PHE A 147 -11.76 -2.82 -4.05
C PHE A 147 -12.25 -2.56 -2.62
N MET A 148 -11.47 -2.92 -1.60
CA MET A 148 -11.82 -2.72 -0.20
C MET A 148 -11.79 -1.24 0.24
N ASP A 149 -11.12 -0.37 -0.52
CA ASP A 149 -11.04 1.08 -0.25
C ASP A 149 -12.37 1.83 -0.42
N GLY A 150 -13.44 1.14 -0.83
CA GLY A 150 -14.78 1.74 -0.98
C GLY A 150 -15.54 1.98 0.33
N ILE A 151 -14.98 1.64 1.49
CA ILE A 151 -15.63 1.80 2.81
C ILE A 151 -14.72 2.61 3.73
N ASP A 152 -15.27 3.68 4.32
CA ASP A 152 -14.59 4.56 5.28
C ASP A 152 -13.80 3.77 6.34
N GLY A 153 -12.49 3.96 6.36
CA GLY A 153 -11.60 3.40 7.37
C GLY A 153 -11.25 1.92 7.21
N ILE A 154 -11.86 1.16 6.27
CA ILE A 154 -11.56 -0.28 6.15
C ILE A 154 -10.10 -0.51 5.78
N THR A 155 -9.60 0.09 4.71
CA THR A 155 -8.22 -0.11 4.23
C THR A 155 -7.20 0.39 5.24
N GLY A 156 -7.53 1.47 5.96
CA GLY A 156 -6.70 1.95 7.07
C GLY A 156 -6.64 0.96 8.23
N VAL A 157 -7.76 0.39 8.66
CA VAL A 157 -7.78 -0.62 9.74
C VAL A 157 -7.05 -1.90 9.31
N GLU A 158 -7.17 -2.30 8.04
CA GLU A 158 -6.45 -3.45 7.50
C GLU A 158 -4.95 -3.24 7.47
N CYS A 159 -4.47 -2.08 6.98
CA CYS A 159 -3.04 -1.75 7.00
C CYS A 159 -2.50 -1.74 8.43
N LEU A 160 -3.26 -1.18 9.37
CA LEU A 160 -2.91 -1.16 10.79
C LEU A 160 -2.82 -2.60 11.34
N GLY A 161 -3.82 -3.44 11.06
CA GLY A 161 -3.89 -4.81 11.52
C GLY A 161 -2.79 -5.69 10.95
N ILE A 162 -2.53 -5.60 9.65
CA ILE A 162 -1.43 -6.32 8.98
C ILE A 162 -0.09 -5.86 9.54
N GLY A 163 0.15 -4.55 9.63
CA GLY A 163 1.39 -4.01 10.19
C GLY A 163 1.63 -4.46 11.63
N ALA A 164 0.61 -4.41 12.48
CA ALA A 164 0.66 -4.92 13.85
C ALA A 164 0.91 -6.44 13.90
N GLY A 165 0.25 -7.20 13.03
CA GLY A 165 0.45 -8.65 12.90
C GLY A 165 1.89 -9.01 12.57
N VAL A 166 2.50 -8.32 11.59
CA VAL A 166 3.91 -8.52 11.20
C VAL A 166 4.84 -8.27 12.39
N ILE A 167 4.61 -7.19 13.15
CA ILE A 167 5.41 -6.87 14.35
C ILE A 167 5.31 -7.99 15.39
N VAL A 168 4.09 -8.50 15.63
CA VAL A 168 3.87 -9.60 16.57
C VAL A 168 4.57 -10.87 16.11
N LEU A 169 4.41 -11.26 14.84
CA LEU A 169 5.07 -12.45 14.28
C LEU A 169 6.60 -12.35 14.36
N ALA A 170 7.17 -11.17 14.08
CA ALA A 170 8.60 -10.94 14.21
C ALA A 170 9.04 -11.02 15.68
N GLY A 171 8.21 -10.52 16.60
CA GLY A 171 8.43 -10.62 18.04
C GLY A 171 8.43 -12.05 18.58
N LEU A 172 7.67 -12.94 17.93
CA LEU A 172 7.65 -14.37 18.20
C LEU A 172 8.77 -15.14 17.49
N GLY A 173 9.56 -14.47 16.65
CA GLY A 173 10.60 -15.11 15.84
C GLY A 173 10.07 -15.97 14.69
N LEU A 174 8.82 -15.76 14.28
CA LEU A 174 8.17 -16.49 13.18
C LEU A 174 8.47 -15.89 11.80
N VAL A 175 8.96 -14.65 11.76
CA VAL A 175 9.41 -13.96 10.54
C VAL A 175 10.73 -13.20 10.82
N PRO A 176 11.54 -12.89 9.79
CA PRO A 176 12.76 -12.11 9.91
C PRO A 176 12.59 -10.80 10.70
N PRO A 177 13.54 -10.46 11.62
CA PRO A 177 13.44 -9.26 12.45
C PRO A 177 13.29 -7.94 11.66
N GLY A 178 13.83 -7.86 10.43
CA GLY A 178 13.72 -6.67 9.58
C GLY A 178 12.29 -6.32 9.18
N GLN A 179 11.38 -7.29 9.16
CA GLN A 179 9.98 -7.06 8.79
C GLN A 179 9.19 -6.31 9.85
N ALA A 180 9.60 -6.39 11.12
CA ALA A 180 8.97 -5.63 12.21
C ALA A 180 8.98 -4.12 11.91
N GLY A 181 10.09 -3.60 11.36
CA GLY A 181 10.20 -2.18 11.01
C GLY A 181 9.31 -1.79 9.83
N LEU A 182 9.23 -2.64 8.80
CA LEU A 182 8.34 -2.41 7.65
C LEU A 182 6.86 -2.41 8.05
N GLY A 183 6.47 -3.39 8.89
CA GLY A 183 5.14 -3.46 9.49
C GLY A 183 4.83 -2.26 10.38
N LEU A 184 5.80 -1.76 11.14
CA LEU A 184 5.64 -0.54 11.95
C LEU A 184 5.42 0.70 11.10
N TYR A 185 6.14 0.87 9.99
CA TYR A 185 5.92 2.00 9.08
C TYR A 185 4.56 1.94 8.41
N LEU A 186 4.11 0.74 8.01
CA LEU A 186 2.77 0.53 7.46
C LEU A 186 1.69 0.89 8.49
N ALA A 187 1.81 0.39 9.72
CA ALA A 187 0.87 0.69 10.80
C ALA A 187 0.85 2.18 11.15
N ALA A 188 2.02 2.84 11.19
CA ALA A 188 2.14 4.28 11.43
C ALA A 188 1.47 5.10 10.31
N ALA A 189 1.67 4.71 9.06
CA ALA A 189 1.03 5.36 7.92
C ALA A 189 -0.49 5.23 7.96
N ALA A 190 -0.96 4.03 8.25
CA ALA A 190 -2.38 3.72 8.41
C ALA A 190 -3.02 4.52 9.56
N ALA A 191 -2.39 4.55 10.73
CA ALA A 191 -2.87 5.30 11.88
C ALA A 191 -2.96 6.81 11.59
N GLY A 192 -1.98 7.37 10.89
CA GLY A 192 -1.99 8.78 10.49
C GLY A 192 -3.10 9.09 9.50
N PHE A 193 -3.35 8.20 8.55
CA PHE A 193 -4.40 8.36 7.54
C PHE A 193 -5.81 8.19 8.11
N LEU A 194 -6.00 7.22 9.02
CA LEU A 194 -7.28 6.93 9.67
C LEU A 194 -7.87 8.14 10.40
N ILE A 195 -7.05 9.07 10.91
CA ILE A 195 -7.53 10.34 11.52
C ILE A 195 -8.44 11.13 10.55
N TRP A 196 -8.18 11.00 9.24
CA TRP A 196 -8.90 11.72 8.18
C TRP A 196 -9.88 10.84 7.40
N ASN A 197 -9.62 9.53 7.35
CA ASN A 197 -10.45 8.57 6.61
C ASN A 197 -11.47 7.82 7.49
N TRP A 198 -11.44 7.97 8.81
CA TRP A 198 -12.47 7.41 9.70
C TRP A 198 -13.87 7.97 9.38
N HIS A 199 -14.89 7.14 9.53
CA HIS A 199 -16.27 7.52 9.23
C HIS A 199 -16.77 8.69 10.10
N PRO A 200 -17.37 9.74 9.51
CA PRO A 200 -17.47 10.03 8.08
C PRO A 200 -16.14 10.52 7.48
N ALA A 201 -15.68 9.89 6.40
CA ALA A 201 -14.38 10.19 5.80
C ALA A 201 -14.29 11.62 5.25
N LYS A 202 -13.16 12.28 5.52
CA LYS A 202 -12.83 13.63 5.01
C LYS A 202 -12.00 13.58 3.73
N VAL A 203 -11.39 12.43 3.45
CA VAL A 203 -10.60 12.14 2.25
C VAL A 203 -10.59 10.64 2.02
N PHE A 204 -10.69 10.22 0.77
CA PHE A 204 -10.51 8.85 0.34
C PHE A 204 -9.08 8.62 -0.13
N MET A 205 -8.59 7.40 0.06
CA MET A 205 -7.23 7.03 -0.31
C MET A 205 -7.07 7.09 -1.83
N GLY A 206 -8.04 6.57 -2.58
CA GLY A 206 -8.06 6.59 -4.05
C GLY A 206 -7.12 5.54 -4.63
N ASP A 207 -7.20 5.34 -5.95
CA ASP A 207 -6.41 4.31 -6.62
C ASP A 207 -4.90 4.62 -6.48
N VAL A 208 -4.52 5.90 -6.45
CA VAL A 208 -3.14 6.36 -6.19
C VAL A 208 -2.54 5.83 -4.88
N GLY A 209 -3.36 5.47 -3.89
CA GLY A 209 -2.89 4.86 -2.65
C GLY A 209 -3.13 3.37 -2.58
N SER A 210 -4.35 2.93 -2.88
CA SER A 210 -4.78 1.56 -2.59
C SER A 210 -4.12 0.53 -3.51
N VAL A 211 -3.89 0.85 -4.78
CA VAL A 211 -3.15 -0.05 -5.71
C VAL A 211 -1.69 -0.25 -5.26
N PRO A 212 -0.86 0.80 -5.08
CA PRO A 212 0.51 0.60 -4.63
C PRO A 212 0.60 0.05 -3.20
N LEU A 213 -0.34 0.35 -2.31
CA LEU A 213 -0.38 -0.29 -0.98
C LEU A 213 -0.71 -1.78 -1.08
N GLY A 214 -1.70 -2.19 -1.87
CA GLY A 214 -2.00 -3.60 -2.12
C GLY A 214 -0.78 -4.33 -2.68
N PHE A 215 -0.02 -3.68 -3.56
CA PHE A 215 1.24 -4.22 -4.08
C PHE A 215 2.31 -4.38 -2.99
N LEU A 216 2.61 -3.32 -2.23
CA LEU A 216 3.61 -3.32 -1.16
C LEU A 216 3.26 -4.32 -0.04
N ILE A 217 1.99 -4.36 0.37
CA ILE A 217 1.48 -5.30 1.37
C ILE A 217 1.58 -6.73 0.86
N GLY A 218 1.17 -7.00 -0.39
CA GLY A 218 1.30 -8.32 -0.98
C GLY A 218 2.75 -8.81 -0.99
N TRP A 219 3.71 -7.93 -1.31
CA TRP A 219 5.14 -8.25 -1.20
C TRP A 219 5.54 -8.54 0.26
N LEU A 220 5.15 -7.68 1.21
CA LEU A 220 5.49 -7.85 2.62
C LEU A 220 4.99 -9.19 3.17
N LEU A 221 3.79 -9.62 2.77
CA LEU A 221 3.22 -10.91 3.15
C LEU A 221 3.95 -12.10 2.52
N LEU A 222 4.46 -11.95 1.28
CA LEU A 222 5.21 -13.01 0.59
C LEU A 222 6.67 -13.12 1.04
N GLU A 223 7.25 -12.04 1.55
CA GLU A 223 8.62 -11.99 2.06
C GLU A 223 8.74 -12.56 3.50
N MET A 224 7.60 -12.88 4.16
CA MET A 224 7.51 -13.39 5.54
C MET A 224 8.37 -14.61 5.84
#